data_AF-A0A920W1W2-F1
#
_entry.id   AF-A0A920W1W2-F1
#
_cell.length_a   1.000
_cell.length_b   1.000
_cell.length_c   1.000
_cell.angle_alpha   90.00
_cell.angle_beta   90.00
_cell.angle_gamma   90.00
#
_symmetry.space_group_name_H-M   'P 1'
#
loop_
_entity.id
_entity.type
_entity.pdbx_description
1 polymer ?
#
loop_
_entity_poly.entity_id
_entity_poly.type
_entity_poly.pdbx_seq_one_letter_code
_entity_poly.pdbx_strand_id
1 'polypeptide(L)'
;MAPAESYARIGTERIYDRGELVYPDVIMIFHPQVITMQKSYTAPFYSGIKENGLVIINTSDDLLAEEDHKRLADINVSVLNHDATKLALEIGKTELSTNMAMLGACAGVTKIVI
;
A
#
# COMPACT_ATOMS: atom_id res chain seq x y z
N MET A 1 -7.45 -4.24 -17.00
CA MET A 1 -7.66 -4.58 -15.58
C MET A 1 -8.50 -3.48 -14.96
N ALA A 2 -9.67 -3.81 -14.41
CA ALA A 2 -10.45 -2.86 -13.62
C ALA A 2 -9.77 -2.68 -12.25
N PRO A 3 -9.73 -1.47 -11.68
CA PRO A 3 -9.20 -1.29 -10.35
C PRO A 3 -10.06 -2.02 -9.32
N ALA A 4 -9.40 -2.65 -8.35
CA ALA A 4 -10.05 -3.25 -7.20
C ALA A 4 -9.46 -2.59 -5.95
N GLU A 5 -10.33 -2.16 -5.05
CA GLU A 5 -9.95 -1.56 -3.78
C GLU A 5 -10.55 -2.40 -2.65
N SER A 6 -9.76 -2.59 -1.59
CA SER A 6 -10.13 -3.44 -0.46
C SER A 6 -9.79 -2.73 0.84
N TYR A 7 -10.69 -2.83 1.81
CA TYR A 7 -10.51 -2.23 3.13
C TYR A 7 -10.39 -3.33 4.18
N ALA A 8 -9.33 -3.27 4.98
CA ALA A 8 -9.10 -4.17 6.10
C ALA A 8 -8.94 -3.36 7.39
N ARG A 9 -9.44 -3.91 8.48
CA ARG A 9 -9.24 -3.38 9.84
C ARG A 9 -8.74 -4.52 10.70
N ILE A 10 -7.70 -4.27 11.47
CA ILE A 10 -7.08 -5.22 12.38
C ILE A 10 -6.99 -4.53 13.73
N GLY A 11 -7.45 -5.20 14.79
CA GLY A 11 -7.48 -4.64 16.14
C GLY A 11 -7.52 -5.74 17.18
N THR A 12 -7.10 -5.40 18.39
CA THR A 12 -7.17 -6.29 19.57
C THR A 12 -8.59 -6.40 20.12
N GLU A 13 -9.43 -5.42 19.81
CA GLU A 13 -10.84 -5.37 20.19
C GLU A 13 -11.75 -5.75 19.02
N ARG A 14 -13.02 -6.00 19.34
CA ARG A 14 -14.03 -6.30 18.34
C ARG A 14 -14.30 -5.08 17.47
N ILE A 15 -14.16 -5.25 16.16
CA ILE A 15 -14.42 -4.21 15.17
C ILE A 15 -15.92 -4.21 14.81
N TYR A 16 -16.58 -3.06 15.00
CA TYR A 16 -17.99 -2.86 14.65
C TYR A 16 -18.19 -2.04 13.37
N ASP A 17 -17.15 -1.33 12.91
CA ASP A 17 -17.19 -0.52 11.70
C ASP A 17 -17.49 -1.37 10.47
N ARG A 18 -18.54 -0.97 9.75
CA ARG A 18 -18.97 -1.60 8.50
C ARG A 18 -19.04 -0.51 7.45
N GLY A 19 -17.97 -0.39 6.66
CA GLY A 19 -17.87 0.62 5.62
C GLY A 19 -16.45 0.75 5.10
N GLU A 20 -16.33 1.62 4.10
CA GLU A 20 -15.06 2.01 3.52
C GLU A 20 -14.12 2.59 4.59
N LEU A 21 -12.81 2.46 4.37
CA LEU A 21 -11.81 2.99 5.30
C LEU A 21 -11.36 4.37 4.81
N VAL A 22 -11.88 5.42 5.45
CA VAL A 22 -11.59 6.81 5.06
C VAL A 22 -10.21 7.28 5.53
N TYR A 23 -9.74 6.77 6.67
CA TYR A 23 -8.48 7.19 7.30
C TYR A 23 -7.59 5.97 7.57
N PRO A 24 -6.86 5.47 6.56
CA PRO A 24 -5.98 4.32 6.73
C PRO A 24 -4.68 4.69 7.48
N ASP A 25 -4.16 3.72 8.24
CA ASP A 25 -2.80 3.74 8.79
C ASP A 25 -1.79 3.20 7.77
N VAL A 26 -2.23 2.29 6.89
CA VAL A 26 -1.42 1.67 5.83
C VAL A 26 -2.18 1.66 4.52
N ILE A 27 -1.53 2.09 3.43
CA ILE A 27 -2.03 1.99 2.05
C ILE A 27 -1.08 1.08 1.26
N MET A 28 -1.63 0.11 0.53
CA MET A 28 -0.86 -0.83 -0.29
C MET A 28 -1.27 -0.74 -1.75
N ILE A 29 -0.32 -0.44 -2.62
CA ILE A 29 -0.53 -0.33 -4.07
C ILE A 29 0.12 -1.54 -4.74
N PHE A 30 -0.72 -2.46 -5.23
CA PHE A 30 -0.25 -3.72 -5.83
C PHE A 30 0.21 -3.58 -7.29
N HIS A 31 -0.13 -2.48 -7.96
CA HIS A 31 0.22 -2.27 -9.36
C HIS A 31 0.52 -0.78 -9.67
N PRO A 32 1.65 -0.46 -10.33
CA PRO A 32 2.07 0.92 -10.64
C PRO A 32 1.01 1.78 -11.36
N GLN A 33 0.23 1.16 -12.24
CA GLN A 33 -0.85 1.84 -12.99
C GLN A 33 -1.93 2.50 -12.12
N VAL A 34 -2.07 2.12 -10.85
CA VAL A 34 -2.98 2.81 -9.93
C VAL A 34 -2.54 4.27 -9.77
N ILE A 35 -1.23 4.52 -9.73
CA ILE A 35 -0.63 5.85 -9.62
C ILE A 35 -0.54 6.50 -11.00
N THR A 36 0.12 5.85 -11.95
CA THR A 36 0.48 6.47 -13.24
C THR A 36 -0.70 6.72 -14.17
N MET A 37 -1.77 5.93 -14.05
CA MET A 37 -2.99 6.10 -14.84
C MET A 37 -4.17 6.60 -14.01
N GLN A 38 -3.94 7.00 -12.75
CA GLN A 38 -4.99 7.43 -11.82
C GLN A 38 -6.16 6.42 -11.73
N LYS A 39 -5.85 5.12 -11.79
CA LYS A 39 -6.84 4.03 -11.66
C LYS A 39 -7.07 3.69 -10.19
N SER A 40 -7.33 4.71 -9.38
CA SER A 40 -7.70 4.58 -7.98
C SER A 40 -9.07 5.22 -7.78
N TYR A 41 -9.97 4.59 -7.02
CA TYR A 41 -11.21 5.26 -6.62
C TYR A 41 -10.91 6.37 -5.59
N THR A 42 -9.76 6.29 -4.92
CA THR A 42 -9.20 7.30 -4.04
C THR A 42 -8.18 8.17 -4.80
N ALA A 43 -8.48 9.45 -5.03
CA ALA A 43 -7.57 10.40 -5.71
C ALA A 43 -7.26 11.63 -4.82
N PRO A 44 -5.97 11.93 -4.53
CA PRO A 44 -4.78 11.14 -4.84
C PRO A 44 -4.81 9.79 -4.12
N PHE A 45 -4.01 8.81 -4.57
CA PHE A 45 -4.05 7.43 -4.04
C PHE A 45 -3.77 7.33 -2.54
N TYR A 46 -3.13 8.35 -1.94
CA TYR A 46 -2.83 8.45 -0.51
C TYR A 46 -3.83 9.31 0.27
N SER A 47 -4.96 9.71 -0.33
CA SER A 47 -5.95 10.54 0.36
C SER A 47 -6.44 9.89 1.65
N GLY A 48 -6.51 10.68 2.72
CA GLY A 48 -6.93 10.21 4.04
C GLY A 48 -5.87 9.47 4.85
N ILE A 49 -4.67 9.20 4.32
CA ILE A 49 -3.58 8.59 5.10
C ILE A 49 -3.31 9.42 6.37
N LYS A 50 -3.22 8.73 7.51
CA LYS A 50 -2.92 9.38 8.79
C LYS A 50 -1.46 9.83 8.87
N GLU A 51 -1.21 10.79 9.77
CA GLU A 51 0.14 11.17 10.16
C GLU A 51 0.90 9.95 10.71
N ASN A 52 2.19 9.83 10.36
CA ASN A 52 3.02 8.66 10.66
C ASN A 52 2.57 7.35 9.97
N GLY A 53 1.70 7.46 8.95
CA GLY A 53 1.22 6.31 8.18
C GLY A 53 2.29 5.67 7.30
N LEU A 54 1.88 4.61 6.61
CA LEU A 54 2.75 3.84 5.72
C LEU A 54 2.10 3.66 4.35
N VAL A 55 2.88 3.90 3.29
CA VAL A 55 2.52 3.59 1.91
C VAL A 55 3.49 2.52 1.40
N ILE A 56 2.97 1.40 0.89
CA ILE A 56 3.77 0.34 0.26
C ILE A 56 3.37 0.25 -1.21
N ILE A 57 4.32 0.39 -2.12
CA ILE A 57 4.08 0.39 -3.57
C ILE A 57 4.85 -0.77 -4.19
N ASN A 58 4.13 -1.63 -4.93
CA ASN A 58 4.76 -2.66 -5.75
C ASN A 58 5.39 -2.03 -6.99
N THR A 59 6.66 -1.64 -6.88
CA THR A 59 7.41 -0.98 -7.95
C THR A 59 8.91 -1.11 -7.70
N SER A 60 9.69 -1.14 -8.77
CA SER A 60 11.15 -0.97 -8.74
C SER A 60 11.57 0.50 -8.81
N ASP A 61 10.67 1.36 -9.28
CA ASP A 61 10.95 2.75 -9.65
C ASP A 61 10.25 3.72 -8.69
N ASP A 62 10.77 4.93 -8.58
CA ASP A 62 10.05 6.01 -7.91
C ASP A 62 8.96 6.58 -8.82
N LEU A 63 7.71 6.44 -8.40
CA LEU A 63 6.52 6.82 -9.16
C LEU A 63 5.89 8.12 -8.66
N LEU A 64 6.40 8.69 -7.57
CA LEU A 64 5.81 9.86 -6.92
C LEU A 64 6.38 11.15 -7.53
N ALA A 65 5.54 12.16 -7.65
CA ALA A 65 6.02 13.50 -7.97
C ALA A 65 6.66 14.15 -6.72
N GLU A 66 7.50 15.17 -6.92
CA GLU A 66 8.09 15.97 -5.84
C GLU A 66 7.03 16.52 -4.85
N GLU A 67 5.87 16.90 -5.37
CA GLU A 67 4.75 17.40 -4.56
C GLU A 67 4.14 16.31 -3.66
N ASP A 68 4.05 15.08 -4.16
CA ASP A 68 3.55 13.92 -3.41
C ASP A 68 4.54 13.55 -2.30
N HIS A 69 5.83 13.50 -2.64
CA HIS A 69 6.92 13.28 -1.67
C HIS A 69 6.87 14.30 -0.53
N LYS A 70 6.77 15.59 -0.88
CA LYS A 70 6.65 16.66 0.10
C LYS A 70 5.42 16.49 0.97
N ARG A 71 4.25 16.25 0.37
CA ARG A 71 2.99 16.13 1.11
C ARG A 71 3.00 14.97 2.10
N LEU A 72 3.58 13.83 1.73
CA LEU A 72 3.73 12.65 2.57
C LEU A 72 4.78 12.89 3.67
N ALA A 73 5.90 13.52 3.36
CA ALA A 73 6.93 13.90 4.33
C ALA A 73 6.42 14.89 5.38
N ASP A 74 5.60 15.87 4.98
CA ASP A 74 5.01 16.88 5.88
C ASP A 74 4.14 16.26 6.99
N ILE A 75 3.60 15.06 6.79
CA ILE A 75 2.85 14.29 7.79
C ILE A 75 3.58 13.02 8.24
N ASN A 76 4.90 12.97 8.04
CA ASN A 76 5.78 11.88 8.44
C ASN A 76 5.33 10.49 7.94
N VAL A 77 4.72 10.42 6.74
CA VAL A 77 4.34 9.15 6.13
C VAL A 77 5.56 8.48 5.52
N SER A 78 5.78 7.22 5.86
CA SER A 78 6.84 6.40 5.26
C SER A 78 6.37 5.83 3.92
N VAL A 79 7.22 5.92 2.90
CA VAL A 79 6.96 5.31 1.58
C VAL A 79 7.96 4.18 1.35
N LEU A 80 7.45 2.99 1.07
CA LEU A 80 8.23 1.80 0.73
C LEU A 80 7.93 1.35 -0.69
N ASN A 81 8.89 1.56 -1.58
CA ASN A 81 8.90 0.94 -2.91
C ASN A 81 9.49 -0.47 -2.79
N HIS A 82 8.71 -1.49 -3.13
CA HIS A 82 9.10 -2.90 -3.01
C HIS A 82 8.76 -3.66 -4.30
N ASP A 83 9.77 -4.19 -4.98
CA ASP A 83 9.56 -5.02 -6.17
C ASP A 83 9.11 -6.44 -5.79
N ALA A 84 7.84 -6.55 -5.39
CA ALA A 84 7.21 -7.78 -4.97
C ALA A 84 7.06 -8.77 -6.13
N THR A 85 6.89 -8.27 -7.35
CA THR A 85 6.78 -9.10 -8.56
C THR A 85 8.09 -9.85 -8.83
N LYS A 86 9.23 -9.16 -8.76
CA LYS A 86 10.55 -9.81 -8.89
C LYS A 86 10.77 -10.85 -7.78
N LEU A 87 10.45 -10.52 -6.54
CA LEU A 87 10.58 -11.45 -5.43
C LEU A 87 9.71 -12.71 -5.63
N ALA A 88 8.48 -12.54 -6.11
CA ALA A 88 7.56 -13.63 -6.43
C ALA A 88 8.10 -14.53 -7.56
N LEU A 89 8.71 -13.95 -8.59
CA LEU A 89 9.35 -14.70 -9.67
C LEU A 89 10.61 -15.45 -9.19
N GLU A 90 11.45 -14.82 -8.38
CA GLU A 90 12.70 -15.42 -7.90
C GLU A 90 12.46 -16.57 -6.93
N ILE A 91 11.56 -16.39 -5.97
CA ILE A 91 11.31 -17.35 -4.88
C ILE A 91 10.12 -18.26 -5.21
N GLY A 92 8.97 -17.67 -5.55
CA GLY A 92 7.73 -18.39 -5.83
C GLY A 92 7.68 -19.02 -7.23
N LYS A 93 8.63 -18.67 -8.12
CA LYS A 93 8.67 -19.11 -9.53
C LYS A 93 7.41 -18.73 -10.32
N THR A 94 6.66 -17.74 -9.84
CA THR A 94 5.43 -17.26 -10.46
C THR A 94 5.09 -15.85 -10.01
N GLU A 95 4.62 -15.01 -10.93
CA GLU A 95 4.14 -13.65 -10.62
C GLU A 95 2.83 -13.66 -9.81
N LEU A 96 2.10 -14.77 -9.81
CA LEU A 96 0.83 -14.91 -9.09
C LEU A 96 0.99 -14.82 -7.56
N SER A 97 2.21 -15.02 -7.06
CA SER A 97 2.55 -14.93 -5.63
C SER A 97 2.96 -13.53 -5.16
N THR A 98 2.77 -12.49 -5.99
CA THR A 98 3.03 -11.09 -5.64
C THR A 98 2.27 -10.66 -4.37
N ASN A 99 1.07 -11.22 -4.14
CA ASN A 99 0.30 -10.97 -2.94
C ASN A 99 1.01 -11.38 -1.64
N MET A 100 1.69 -12.53 -1.65
CA MET A 100 2.45 -13.04 -0.50
C MET A 100 3.64 -12.15 -0.20
N ALA A 101 4.35 -11.68 -1.23
CA ALA A 101 5.47 -10.75 -1.08
C ALA A 101 4.99 -9.41 -0.47
N MET A 102 3.90 -8.84 -1.00
CA MET A 102 3.33 -7.59 -0.49
C MET A 102 2.82 -7.70 0.95
N LEU A 103 2.11 -8.79 1.29
CA LEU A 103 1.66 -9.04 2.66
C LEU A 103 2.83 -9.27 3.61
N GLY A 104 3.89 -9.94 3.15
CA GLY A 104 5.15 -10.11 3.89
C GLY A 104 5.82 -8.76 4.20
N ALA A 105 5.87 -7.85 3.22
CA ALA A 105 6.37 -6.49 3.43
C ALA A 105 5.53 -5.74 4.48
N CYS A 106 4.20 -5.80 4.36
CA CYS A 106 3.30 -5.16 5.32
C CYS A 106 3.49 -5.70 6.75
N ALA A 107 3.47 -7.03 6.94
CA ALA A 107 3.69 -7.65 8.24
C ALA A 107 5.09 -7.34 8.81
N GLY A 108 6.12 -7.38 7.96
CA GLY A 108 7.50 -7.12 8.33
C GLY A 108 7.76 -5.70 8.83
N VAL A 109 7.11 -4.70 8.21
CA VAL A 109 7.25 -3.28 8.59
C VAL A 109 6.35 -2.92 9.77
N THR A 110 5.08 -3.33 9.73
CA THR A 110 4.08 -2.95 10.74
C THR A 110 4.24 -3.71 12.06
N LYS A 111 4.91 -4.88 12.05
CA LYS A 111 5.02 -5.79 13.21
C LYS A 111 3.66 -6.19 13.80
N ILE A 112 2.62 -6.18 12.97
CA ILE A 112 1.25 -6.53 13.40
C ILE A 112 1.08 -8.02 13.73
N VAL A 113 1.99 -8.85 13.21
CA VAL A 113 2.12 -10.27 13.56
C VAL A 113 3.48 -10.44 14.24
N ILE A 114 3.49 -10.98 15.45
CA ILE A 114 4.66 -11.19 16.31
C ILE A 114 5.01 -12.67 16.33
#